data_AF-A0A251TRC2-F1
#
_entry.id   AF-A0A251TRC2-F1
#
_cell.length_a   1.000
_cell.length_b   1.000
_cell.length_c   1.000
_cell.angle_alpha   90.00
_cell.angle_beta   90.00
_cell.angle_gamma   90.00
#
_symmetry.space_group_name_H-M   'P 1'
#
loop_
_entity.id
_entity.type
_entity.pdbx_description
1 polymer ?
#
loop_
_entity_poly.entity_id
_entity_poly.type
_entity_poly.pdbx_seq_one_letter_code
_entity_poly.pdbx_strand_id
1 'polypeptide(L)' 'MKHRYSIFAESLETIRSHNKKGLSYTLGVDEYADMTWEEFSKNKLGAAQHCSATKKGNHKLKLTDDVVPLTIGGKQEL' A
#
# COMPACT_ATOMS: atom_id res chain seq x y z
N MET A 1 -4.91 -11.46 -25.74
CA MET A 1 -3.85 -11.66 -24.72
C MET A 1 -2.62 -10.75 -24.87
N LYS A 2 -2.34 -10.13 -26.04
CA LYS A 2 -1.11 -9.32 -26.24
C LYS A 2 -0.97 -8.09 -25.33
N HIS A 3 -2.08 -7.42 -25.00
CA HIS A 3 -2.07 -6.18 -24.21
C HIS A 3 -1.77 -6.40 -22.72
N ARG A 4 -2.48 -7.34 -22.05
CA ARG A 4 -2.20 -7.67 -20.64
C ARG A 4 -0.77 -8.16 -20.43
N TYR A 5 -0.28 -8.97 -21.37
CA TYR A 5 1.11 -9.42 -21.34
C TYR A 5 2.12 -8.27 -21.46
N SER A 6 1.86 -7.24 -22.28
CA SER A 6 2.79 -6.11 -22.41
C SER A 6 2.86 -5.31 -21.11
N ILE A 7 1.72 -5.05 -20.48
CA ILE A 7 1.66 -4.37 -19.17
C ILE A 7 2.44 -5.20 -18.12
N PHE A 8 2.21 -6.50 -18.09
CA PHE A 8 2.94 -7.39 -17.19
C PHE A 8 4.46 -7.36 -17.41
N ALA A 9 4.91 -7.33 -18.67
CA ALA A 9 6.33 -7.21 -18.99
C ALA A 9 6.94 -5.89 -18.50
N GLU A 10 6.21 -4.78 -18.62
CA GLU A 10 6.61 -3.46 -18.09
C GLU A 10 6.68 -3.46 -16.55
N SER A 11 5.71 -4.09 -15.88
CA SER A 11 5.72 -4.29 -14.43
C SER A 11 6.93 -5.11 -13.99
N LEU A 12 7.28 -6.18 -14.70
CA LEU A 12 8.47 -6.99 -14.40
C LEU A 12 9.77 -6.19 -14.51
N GLU A 13 9.90 -5.34 -15.53
CA GLU A 13 11.07 -4.46 -15.68
C GLU A 13 11.15 -3.48 -14.51
N THR A 14 10.01 -2.90 -14.10
CA THR A 14 9.90 -2.01 -12.94
C THR A 14 10.32 -2.70 -11.65
N ILE A 15 9.80 -3.92 -11.39
CA ILE A 15 10.15 -4.73 -10.22
C ILE A 15 11.65 -5.01 -10.18
N ARG A 16 12.24 -5.44 -11.30
CA ARG A 16 13.68 -5.75 -11.39
C ARG A 16 14.54 -4.51 -11.17
N SER A 17 14.18 -3.40 -11.79
CA SER A 17 14.89 -2.12 -11.64
C SER A 17 14.83 -1.61 -10.20
N HIS A 18 13.66 -1.71 -9.55
CA HIS A 18 13.50 -1.33 -8.14
C HIS A 18 14.34 -2.22 -7.21
N ASN A 19 14.24 -3.55 -7.34
CA ASN A 19 14.90 -4.48 -6.44
C ASN A 19 16.44 -4.43 -6.55
N LYS A 20 16.98 -4.05 -7.72
CA LYS A 20 18.42 -3.79 -7.89
C LYS A 20 18.95 -2.64 -7.04
N LYS A 21 18.09 -1.74 -6.53
CA LYS A 21 18.49 -0.59 -5.71
C LYS A 21 18.85 -0.97 -4.27
N GLY A 22 18.50 -2.17 -3.80
CA GLY A 22 18.82 -2.62 -2.43
C GLY A 22 18.12 -1.80 -1.32
N LEU A 23 16.90 -1.34 -1.57
CA LEU A 23 16.10 -0.60 -0.58
C LEU A 23 15.60 -1.51 0.54
N SER A 24 15.08 -0.92 1.61
CA SER A 24 14.51 -1.65 2.77
C SER A 24 13.25 -2.47 2.45
N TYR A 25 12.74 -2.40 1.21
CA TYR A 25 11.61 -3.18 0.73
C TYR A 25 11.80 -3.57 -0.74
N THR A 26 11.19 -4.67 -1.12
CA THR A 26 11.19 -5.20 -2.49
C THR A 26 9.79 -5.15 -3.09
N LEU A 27 9.72 -5.01 -4.41
CA LEU A 27 8.50 -5.25 -5.17
C LEU A 27 8.43 -6.73 -5.59
N GLY A 28 7.23 -7.24 -5.79
CA GLY A 28 6.96 -8.59 -6.25
C GLY A 28 5.85 -8.62 -7.28
N VAL A 29 5.71 -9.75 -7.97
CA VAL A 29 4.55 -10.01 -8.81
C VAL A 29 3.35 -10.32 -7.92
N ASP A 30 2.24 -9.63 -8.14
CA ASP A 30 0.98 -9.82 -7.43
C ASP A 30 -0.22 -9.84 -8.40
N GLU A 31 -1.44 -9.80 -7.86
CA GLU A 31 -2.69 -9.82 -8.62
C GLU A 31 -2.91 -8.55 -9.47
N TYR A 32 -2.07 -7.52 -9.34
CA TYR A 32 -2.19 -6.26 -10.06
C TYR A 32 -1.08 -6.06 -11.10
N ALA A 33 -0.18 -7.04 -11.26
CA ALA A 33 1.00 -6.90 -12.11
C ALA A 33 0.69 -6.69 -13.60
N ASP A 34 -0.53 -7.00 -14.08
CA ASP A 34 -0.97 -6.78 -15.46
C ASP A 34 -1.93 -5.58 -15.62
N MET A 35 -2.00 -4.71 -14.61
CA MET A 35 -2.77 -3.46 -14.63
C MET A 35 -1.86 -2.23 -14.78
N THR A 36 -2.29 -1.23 -15.56
CA THR A 36 -1.61 0.07 -15.53
C THR A 36 -1.95 0.84 -14.25
N TRP A 37 -1.17 1.88 -13.94
CA TRP A 37 -1.47 2.74 -12.80
C TRP A 37 -2.84 3.41 -12.90
N GLU A 38 -3.26 3.83 -14.09
CA GLU A 38 -4.58 4.42 -14.34
C GLU A 38 -5.70 3.40 -14.07
N GLU A 39 -5.53 2.16 -14.50
CA GLU A 39 -6.49 1.08 -14.22
C GLU A 39 -6.55 0.76 -12.73
N PHE A 40 -5.39 0.64 -12.08
CA PHE A 40 -5.33 0.36 -10.63
C PHE A 40 -5.98 1.48 -9.83
N SER A 41 -5.58 2.73 -10.08
CA SER A 41 -6.10 3.89 -9.36
C SER A 41 -7.61 4.07 -9.53
N LYS A 42 -8.12 3.87 -10.75
CA LYS A 42 -9.55 3.98 -11.03
C LYS A 42 -10.39 2.91 -10.35
N ASN A 43 -9.88 1.68 -10.22
CA ASN A 43 -10.69 0.53 -9.80
C ASN A 43 -10.40 0.03 -8.39
N LYS A 44 -9.24 0.36 -7.79
CA LYS A 44 -8.76 -0.26 -6.54
C LYS A 44 -8.55 0.71 -5.38
N LEU A 45 -8.39 2.01 -5.62
CA LEU A 45 -8.13 3.00 -4.55
C LEU A 45 -9.40 3.49 -3.82
N GLY A 46 -10.59 3.10 -4.28
CA GLY A 46 -11.85 3.56 -3.71
C GLY A 46 -12.12 5.06 -3.96
N ALA A 47 -13.06 5.62 -3.20
CA ALA A 47 -13.42 7.04 -3.34
C ALA A 47 -12.38 7.96 -2.70
N ALA A 48 -12.17 9.14 -3.31
CA ALA A 48 -11.29 10.16 -2.77
C ALA A 48 -11.68 10.51 -1.32
N GLN A 49 -10.68 10.55 -0.43
CA GLN A 49 -10.89 10.82 0.99
C GLN A 49 -10.59 12.29 1.29
N HIS A 50 -11.45 12.92 2.09
CA HIS A 50 -11.19 14.23 2.68
C HIS A 50 -10.67 14.04 4.11
N CYS A 51 -9.38 13.71 4.22
CA CYS A 51 -8.74 13.31 5.48
C CYS A 51 -8.47 14.45 6.48
N SER A 52 -8.79 15.70 6.13
CA SER A 52 -8.71 16.83 7.07
C SER A 52 -9.83 16.75 8.10
N ALA A 53 -9.49 16.36 9.33
CA ALA A 53 -10.41 16.18 10.46
C ALA A 53 -10.40 17.38 11.43
N THR A 54 -10.41 18.61 10.91
CA THR A 54 -10.55 19.86 11.69
C THR A 54 -12.01 20.22 12.01
N LYS A 55 -12.96 19.30 11.83
CA LYS A 55 -14.36 19.52 12.21
C LYS A 55 -14.49 19.54 13.74
N LYS A 56 -15.36 20.40 14.26
CA LYS A 56 -15.65 20.54 15.70
C LYS A 56 -16.07 19.18 16.28
N GLY A 57 -15.33 18.65 17.26
CA GLY A 57 -15.60 17.34 17.89
C GLY A 57 -14.46 16.29 17.82
N ASN A 58 -13.22 16.69 17.54
CA ASN A 58 -12.07 15.78 17.61
C ASN A 58 -11.70 15.46 19.07
N HIS A 59 -12.05 14.26 19.53
CA HIS A 59 -11.70 13.77 20.86
C HIS A 59 -10.23 13.32 20.88
N LYS A 60 -9.33 14.17 21.39
CA LYS A 60 -7.96 13.77 21.71
C LYS A 60 -7.98 12.99 23.03
N LEU A 61 -7.73 11.68 22.96
CA LEU A 61 -7.46 10.89 24.16
C LEU A 61 -6.11 11.34 24.75
N LYS A 62 -6.04 11.49 26.06
CA LYS A 62 -4.76 11.73 26.74
C LYS A 62 -3.95 10.44 26.68
N LEU A 63 -2.72 10.53 26.18
CA LEU A 63 -1.76 9.44 26.32
C LEU A 63 -1.35 9.35 27.78
N THR A 64 -1.35 8.15 28.35
CA THR A 64 -0.84 7.84 29.70
C THR A 64 0.64 7.44 29.60
N ASP A 65 1.40 7.60 30.68
CA ASP A 65 2.83 7.23 30.75
C ASP A 65 3.06 5.71 30.89
N ASP A 66 2.11 4.89 30.42
CA ASP A 66 2.14 3.44 30.58
C ASP A 66 3.17 2.80 29.62
N VAL A 67 3.86 1.77 30.10
CA VAL A 67 4.78 0.97 29.29
C VAL A 67 3.97 0.20 28.24
N VAL A 68 4.13 0.56 26.97
CA VAL A 68 3.50 -0.14 25.83
C VAL A 68 4.39 -1.26 25.30
N PRO A 69 3.83 -2.32 24.68
CA PRO A 69 4.61 -3.40 24.09
C PRO A 69 5.56 -2.92 23.00
N LEU A 70 6.73 -3.58 22.88
CA LEU A 70 7.71 -3.33 21.81
C LEU A 70 7.13 -3.61 20.41
N THR A 71 6.16 -4.51 20.30
CA THR A 71 5.48 -4.84 19.05
C THR A 71 4.01 -5.11 19.33
N ILE A 72 3.13 -4.46 18.58
CA ILE A 72 1.69 -4.68 18.63
C ILE A 72 1.26 -5.15 17.24
N GLY A 73 0.80 -6.40 17.13
CA GLY A 73 0.28 -6.98 15.91
C GLY A 73 -1.16 -7.44 16.11
N GLY A 74 -2.13 -6.71 15.56
CA GLY A 74 -3.57 -7.02 15.67
C GLY A 74 -4.06 -8.24 14.88
N LYS A 75 -3.13 -9.07 14.38
CA LYS A 75 -3.42 -10.36 13.73
C LYS A 75 -2.63 -11.45 14.47
N GLN A 76 -3.31 -12.12 15.38
CA GLN A 76 -2.92 -13.45 15.88
C GLN A 76 -4.16 -14.31 15.79
N GLU A 77 -4.19 -15.25 14.83
CA GLU A 77 -4.84 -16.55 14.98
C GLU A 77 -4.44 -17.48 13.82
N LEU A 78 -3.72 -18.54 14.23
CA LEU A 78 -3.35 -19.84 13.62
C LEU A 78 -2.92 -19.90 12.14
#